data_AF-A0A6P0NI05-F1
#
_entry.id   AF-A0A6P0NI05-F1
#
_cell.length_a   1.000
_cell.length_b   1.000
_cell.length_c   1.000
_cell.angle_alpha   90.00
_cell.angle_beta   90.00
_cell.angle_gamma   90.00
#
_symmetry.space_group_name_H-M   'P 1'
#
loop_
_entity.id
_entity.type
_entity.pdbx_description
1 polymer ?
#
loop_
_entity_poly.entity_id
_entity_poly.type
_entity_poly.pdbx_seq_one_letter_code
_entity_poly.pdbx_strand_id
1 'polypeptide(L)'
;MLSSTTDKTTSNLLTLASWMAGDFSNQKQAIDNPQLYAHIHVFFRPLPFDFFSGIGFYSEQAYDYDLWSPYRQGVHRLIDKGDHSYIENYSLKELDP
;
A
#
# COMPACT_ATOMS: atom_id res chain seq x y z
N MET A 1 -36.44 -2.42 7.23
CA MET A 1 -35.23 -1.73 7.72
C MET A 1 -34.01 -2.57 7.37
N LEU A 2 -33.36 -2.31 6.24
CA LEU A 2 -32.08 -2.92 5.83
C LEU A 2 -31.35 -1.85 5.02
N SER A 3 -30.67 -0.91 5.69
CA SER A 3 -29.96 0.18 4.99
C SER A 3 -28.79 0.79 5.78
N SER A 4 -28.41 0.27 6.96
CA SER A 4 -27.45 0.98 7.82
C SER A 4 -26.03 0.41 7.83
N THR A 5 -25.77 -0.74 7.21
CA THR A 5 -24.46 -1.42 7.27
C THR A 5 -23.59 -1.14 6.05
N THR A 6 -24.17 -1.06 4.85
CA THR A 6 -23.42 -0.90 3.59
C THR A 6 -22.74 0.47 3.45
N ASP A 7 -23.36 1.55 3.96
CA ASP A 7 -22.80 2.90 3.90
C ASP A 7 -21.61 3.11 4.83
N LYS A 8 -21.54 2.37 5.95
CA LYS A 8 -20.46 2.50 6.93
C LYS A 8 -19.18 1.78 6.52
N THR A 9 -19.28 0.62 5.87
CA THR A 9 -18.08 -0.15 5.50
C THR A 9 -17.34 0.44 4.31
N THR A 10 -18.07 0.95 3.31
CA THR A 10 -17.49 1.73 2.19
C THR A 10 -16.66 2.91 2.72
N SER A 11 -17.12 3.55 3.81
CA SER A 11 -16.39 4.64 4.48
C SER A 11 -15.07 4.18 5.11
N ASN A 12 -15.00 2.97 5.68
CA ASN A 12 -13.78 2.44 6.29
C ASN A 12 -12.72 2.06 5.24
N LEU A 13 -13.12 1.43 4.13
CA LEU A 13 -12.18 1.08 3.07
C LEU A 13 -11.56 2.32 2.41
N LEU A 14 -12.38 3.35 2.16
CA LEU A 14 -11.90 4.63 1.63
C LEU A 14 -10.98 5.36 2.61
N THR A 15 -11.27 5.29 3.91
CA THR A 15 -10.38 5.84 4.96
C THR A 15 -9.04 5.12 4.96
N LEU A 16 -9.04 3.78 4.93
CA LEU A 16 -7.84 2.97 4.83
C LEU A 16 -7.03 3.32 3.57
N ALA A 17 -7.68 3.39 2.41
CA ALA A 17 -7.03 3.74 1.16
C ALA A 17 -6.38 5.14 1.22
N SER A 18 -7.07 6.10 1.83
CA SER A 18 -6.56 7.46 2.01
C SER A 18 -5.35 7.50 2.94
N TRP A 19 -5.32 6.68 4.00
CA TRP A 19 -4.16 6.55 4.88
C TRP A 19 -3.00 5.80 4.24
N MET A 20 -3.27 4.81 3.39
CA MET A 20 -2.22 4.09 2.67
C MET A 20 -1.58 4.94 1.59
N ALA A 21 -2.30 5.87 0.96
CA ALA A 21 -1.78 6.72 -0.11
C ALA A 21 -0.72 7.71 0.40
N GLY A 22 0.56 7.34 0.27
CA GLY A 22 1.63 8.17 0.82
C GLY A 22 3.04 7.65 0.60
N ASP A 23 3.95 8.41 1.18
CA ASP A 23 5.37 8.12 1.31
C ASP A 23 5.66 8.04 2.82
N PHE A 24 6.25 6.92 3.24
CA PHE A 24 6.50 6.61 4.63
C PHE A 24 7.97 6.29 4.83
N SER A 25 8.53 6.80 5.92
CA SER A 25 9.89 6.48 6.30
C SER A 25 9.98 6.08 7.76
N ASN A 26 10.83 5.09 8.05
CA ASN A 26 11.17 4.70 9.41
C ASN A 26 12.34 5.50 10.00
N GLN A 27 12.69 6.66 9.42
CA GLN A 27 13.86 7.48 9.77
C GLN A 27 14.13 7.56 11.29
N LYS A 28 13.12 7.91 12.09
CA LYS A 28 13.27 8.01 13.56
C LYS A 28 13.75 6.70 14.17
N GLN A 29 13.13 5.57 13.81
CA GLN A 29 13.51 4.25 14.29
C GLN A 29 14.95 3.89 13.90
N ALA A 30 15.33 4.19 12.65
CA ALA A 30 16.66 3.91 12.14
C ALA A 30 17.74 4.78 12.83
N ILE A 31 17.44 6.05 13.09
CA ILE A 31 18.35 6.95 13.83
C ILE A 31 18.49 6.50 15.29
N ASP A 32 17.38 6.12 15.93
CA ASP A 32 17.38 5.71 17.34
C ASP A 32 18.15 4.40 17.54
N ASN A 33 18.19 3.49 16.54
CA ASN A 33 18.84 2.18 16.63
C ASN A 33 19.52 1.74 15.30
N PRO A 34 20.61 2.40 14.86
CA PRO A 34 21.14 2.28 13.50
C PRO A 34 21.80 0.92 13.20
N GLN A 35 22.20 0.17 14.23
CA GLN A 35 22.76 -1.18 14.05
C GLN A 35 21.68 -2.25 13.82
N LEU A 36 20.41 -1.93 14.14
CA LEU A 36 19.29 -2.89 14.08
C LEU A 36 18.36 -2.65 12.90
N TYR A 37 18.16 -1.39 12.51
CA TYR A 37 17.19 -1.03 11.47
C TYR A 37 17.86 -0.22 10.37
N ALA A 38 17.77 -0.74 9.15
CA ALA A 38 18.06 0.07 7.98
C ALA A 38 17.03 1.20 7.84
N HIS A 39 17.48 2.36 7.37
CA HIS A 39 16.58 3.45 7.00
C HIS A 39 15.98 3.16 5.63
N ILE A 40 14.66 3.00 5.59
CA ILE A 40 13.90 2.67 4.39
C ILE A 40 12.79 3.68 4.14
N HIS A 41 12.33 3.66 2.89
CA HIS A 41 11.08 4.27 2.46
C HIS A 41 10.13 3.21 1.95
N VAL A 42 8.85 3.41 2.22
CA VAL A 42 7.74 2.63 1.69
C VAL A 42 6.80 3.58 0.98
N PHE A 43 6.63 3.38 -0.32
CA PHE A 43 5.77 4.19 -1.16
C PHE A 43 4.51 3.41 -1.49
N PHE A 44 3.35 4.06 -1.42
CA PHE A 44 2.08 3.54 -1.92
C PHE A 44 1.46 4.60 -2.82
N ARG A 45 1.53 4.37 -4.13
CA ARG A 45 0.98 5.26 -5.16
C ARG A 45 -0.35 4.71 -5.65
N PRO A 46 -1.46 5.47 -5.51
CA PRO A 46 -2.75 5.06 -6.06
C PRO A 46 -2.67 4.78 -7.56
N LEU A 47 -3.25 3.67 -7.99
CA LEU A 47 -3.42 3.35 -9.41
C LEU A 47 -4.73 3.94 -9.95
N PRO A 48 -4.84 4.17 -11.27
CA PRO A 48 -6.11 4.52 -11.89
C PRO A 48 -7.19 3.48 -11.54
N PHE A 49 -8.40 3.95 -11.22
CA PHE A 49 -9.51 3.08 -10.79
C PHE A 49 -9.79 1.94 -11.77
N ASP A 50 -9.73 2.23 -13.08
CA ASP A 50 -10.02 1.28 -14.15
C ASP A 50 -9.04 0.10 -14.21
N PHE A 51 -7.85 0.22 -13.61
CA PHE A 51 -6.85 -0.85 -13.59
C PHE A 51 -7.39 -2.14 -12.92
N PHE A 52 -8.14 -1.98 -11.82
CA PHE A 52 -8.80 -3.09 -11.12
C PHE A 52 -10.32 -2.99 -11.14
N SER A 53 -10.88 -1.96 -11.79
CA SER A 53 -12.25 -1.50 -11.55
C SER A 53 -12.52 -1.36 -10.04
N GLY A 54 -11.56 -0.73 -9.33
CA GLY A 54 -11.51 -0.68 -7.87
C GLY A 54 -10.30 0.07 -7.34
N ILE A 55 -10.16 0.14 -6.00
CA ILE A 55 -9.04 0.83 -5.36
C ILE A 55 -7.78 -0.04 -5.47
N GLY A 56 -6.76 0.50 -6.12
CA GLY A 56 -5.47 -0.17 -6.33
C GLY A 56 -4.28 0.71 -5.94
N PHE A 57 -3.17 0.08 -5.60
CA PHE A 57 -1.89 0.74 -5.34
C PHE A 57 -0.76 0.02 -6.05
N TYR A 58 0.19 0.80 -6.52
CA TYR A 58 1.55 0.36 -6.75
C TYR A 58 2.39 0.71 -5.53
N SER A 59 3.22 -0.21 -5.06
CA SER A 59 4.09 0.02 -3.92
C SER A 59 5.54 -0.30 -4.22
N GLU A 60 6.43 0.48 -3.62
CA GLU A 60 7.87 0.23 -3.64
C GLU A 60 8.40 0.31 -2.22
N GLN A 61 9.42 -0.50 -1.93
CA GLN A 61 10.22 -0.40 -0.72
C GLN A 61 11.68 -0.27 -1.14
N ALA A 62 12.34 0.76 -0.64
CA ALA A 62 13.72 1.09 -1.01
C ALA A 62 14.51 1.53 0.23
N TYR A 63 15.82 1.38 0.18
CA TYR A 63 16.70 1.99 1.18
C TYR A 63 16.81 3.50 0.92
N ASP A 64 16.94 4.29 1.99
CA ASP A 64 17.06 5.76 1.89
C ASP A 64 18.21 6.22 0.99
N TYR A 65 19.33 5.48 0.99
CA TYR A 65 20.50 5.82 0.18
C TYR A 65 20.39 5.42 -1.30
N ASP A 66 19.40 4.60 -1.69
CA ASP A 66 19.21 4.14 -3.08
C ASP A 66 17.72 3.93 -3.40
N LEU A 67 17.02 5.05 -3.62
CA LEU A 67 15.60 5.05 -4.00
C LEU A 67 15.35 4.52 -5.41
N TRP A 68 16.38 4.42 -6.26
CA TRP A 68 16.24 4.02 -7.66
C TRP A 68 16.24 2.50 -7.85
N SER A 69 16.69 1.75 -6.84
CA SER A 69 16.75 0.30 -6.85
C SER A 69 15.89 -0.29 -5.73
N PRO A 70 14.54 -0.19 -5.81
CA PRO A 70 13.67 -0.73 -4.77
C PRO A 70 13.89 -2.24 -4.63
N TYR A 71 14.11 -2.70 -3.41
CA TYR A 71 14.34 -4.12 -3.12
C TYR A 71 13.04 -4.93 -3.13
N ARG A 72 11.89 -4.26 -3.06
CA ARG A 72 10.57 -4.89 -3.17
C ARG A 72 9.60 -3.98 -3.89
N GLN A 73 8.94 -4.53 -4.89
CA GLN A 73 7.85 -3.88 -5.62
C GLN A 73 6.61 -4.76 -5.53
N GLY A 74 5.43 -4.16 -5.62
CA GLY A 74 4.17 -4.89 -5.55
C GLY A 74 2.98 -4.07 -6.02
N VAL A 75 1.92 -4.77 -6.38
CA VAL A 75 0.63 -4.18 -6.72
C VAL A 75 -0.42 -4.70 -5.74
N HIS A 76 -1.27 -3.82 -5.24
CA HIS A 76 -2.24 -4.12 -4.19
C HIS A 76 -3.65 -3.74 -4.63
N ARG A 77 -4.62 -4.59 -4.35
CA ARG A 77 -6.05 -4.28 -4.56
C ARG A 77 -6.80 -4.33 -3.25
N LEU A 78 -7.50 -3.25 -2.92
CA LEU A 78 -8.35 -3.15 -1.73
C LEU A 78 -9.76 -3.61 -2.09
N ILE A 79 -10.29 -4.58 -1.35
CA ILE A 79 -11.62 -5.16 -1.57
C ILE A 79 -12.44 -5.05 -0.29
N ASP A 80 -13.64 -4.49 -0.41
CA ASP A 80 -14.65 -4.53 0.64
C ASP A 80 -15.34 -5.90 0.66
N LYS A 81 -15.38 -6.57 1.81
CA LYS A 81 -16.15 -7.81 2.04
C LYS A 81 -17.37 -7.59 2.93
N GLY A 82 -17.65 -6.34 3.33
CA GLY A 82 -18.81 -5.93 4.11
C GLY A 82 -18.54 -5.90 5.61
N ASP A 83 -18.06 -6.99 6.19
CA ASP A 83 -17.68 -7.09 7.61
C ASP A 83 -16.18 -6.85 7.84
N HIS A 84 -15.36 -7.02 6.80
CA HIS A 84 -13.92 -6.80 6.83
C HIS A 84 -13.40 -6.34 5.45
N SER A 85 -12.12 -5.95 5.39
CA SER A 85 -11.44 -5.54 4.16
C SER A 85 -10.33 -6.52 3.80
N TYR A 86 -10.19 -6.84 2.53
CA TYR A 86 -9.08 -7.64 1.99
C TYR A 86 -8.11 -6.77 1.21
N ILE A 87 -6.83 -7.14 1.27
CA ILE A 87 -5.78 -6.60 0.41
C ILE A 87 -5.18 -7.77 -0.38
N GLU A 88 -5.52 -7.85 -1.66
CA GLU A 88 -4.88 -8.80 -2.57
C GLU A 88 -3.51 -8.24 -2.97
N ASN A 89 -2.46 -9.07 -2.86
CA ASN A 89 -1.08 -8.69 -3.15
C ASN A 89 -0.63 -9.40 -4.43
N TYR A 90 -0.09 -8.65 -5.38
CA TYR A 90 0.40 -9.14 -6.65
C TYR A 90 1.88 -8.76 -6.82
N SER A 91 2.67 -9.72 -7.29
CA SER A 91 4.04 -9.44 -7.75
C SER A 91 4.01 -8.86 -9.16
N LEU A 92 5.01 -8.04 -9.49
CA LEU A 92 5.26 -7.68 -10.87
C LEU A 92 5.76 -8.92 -11.63
N LYS A 93 5.28 -9.09 -12.86
CA LYS A 93 5.84 -10.08 -13.76
C LYS A 93 7.18 -9.57 -14.24
N GLU A 94 8.24 -10.35 -14.06
CA GLU A 94 9.50 -10.08 -14.75
C GLU A 94 9.25 -10.17 -16.27
N LEU A 95 9.72 -9.17 -17.01
CA LEU A 95 9.83 -9.30 -18.46
C LEU A 95 10.89 -10.37 -18.70
N ASP A 96 10.51 -11.47 -19.36
CA ASP A 96 11.48 -12.45 -19.86
C ASP A 96 12.52 -11.67 -20.70
N PRO A 97 13.82 -11.84 -20.45
CA PRO A 97 14.89 -11.09 -21.11
C PRO A 97 14.94 -11.31 -22.63
#